data_AF-A0A6L9TC40-F1
#
_entry.id   AF-A0A6L9TC40-F1
#
_cell.length_a   1.000
_cell.length_b   1.000
_cell.length_c   1.000
_cell.angle_alpha   90.00
_cell.angle_beta   90.00
_cell.angle_gamma   90.00
#
_symmetry.space_group_name_H-M   'P 1'
#
loop_
_entity.id
_entity.type
_entity.pdbx_description
1 polymer ?
#
loop_
_entity_poly.entity_id
_entity_poly.type
_entity_poly.pdbx_seq_one_letter_code
_entity_poly.pdbx_strand_id
1 'polypeptide(L)'
;MAYLLLIPSAIAGIMIAYTDIRTRRVPRMTVASGCVLQVACVVVWCLHSRSWTMLAWSVGLAATCALVQLGLAMIRPGTLGFGDVTCTLLMGLAVGCRGVETVAVWWLFMGLFGLIMLRIQRGRGRDSIPFAPVIVASAFAAVALSAI
;
A
#
# COMPACT_ATOMS: atom_id res chain seq x y z
N MET A 1 -3.51 18.51 -11.13
CA MET A 1 -2.41 18.38 -10.13
C MET A 1 -2.84 17.49 -8.96
N ALA A 2 -3.06 16.18 -9.19
CA ALA A 2 -3.46 15.23 -8.15
C ALA A 2 -2.29 14.37 -7.60
N TYR A 3 -1.12 14.42 -8.25
CA TYR A 3 0.06 13.62 -7.88
C TYR A 3 0.74 14.09 -6.60
N LEU A 4 0.66 15.38 -6.27
CA LEU A 4 1.24 15.97 -5.06
C LEU A 4 0.63 15.38 -3.77
N LEU A 5 -0.65 14.98 -3.82
CA LEU A 5 -1.36 14.33 -2.72
C LEU A 5 -0.75 12.97 -2.33
N LEU A 6 -0.08 12.30 -3.27
CA LEU A 6 0.44 10.95 -3.07
C LEU A 6 1.88 10.95 -2.51
N ILE A 7 2.55 12.12 -2.47
CA ILE A 7 3.94 12.25 -2.03
C ILE A 7 4.19 11.66 -0.62
N PRO A 8 3.33 11.90 0.41
CA PRO A 8 3.58 11.38 1.75
C PRO A 8 3.62 9.85 1.77
N SER A 9 2.62 9.21 1.16
CA SER A 9 2.57 7.75 1.02
C SER A 9 3.72 7.21 0.16
N ALA A 10 4.12 7.90 -0.91
CA ALA A 10 5.21 7.48 -1.78
C ALA A 10 6.55 7.44 -1.02
N ILE A 11 6.88 8.51 -0.29
CA ILE A 11 8.12 8.60 0.51
C ILE A 11 8.09 7.55 1.63
N ALA A 12 6.98 7.46 2.36
CA ALA A 12 6.84 6.50 3.45
C ALA A 12 6.91 5.04 2.93
N GLY A 13 6.27 4.75 1.80
CA GLY A 13 6.30 3.45 1.14
C GLY A 13 7.71 3.04 0.71
N ILE A 14 8.47 3.94 0.10
CA ILE A 14 9.87 3.68 -0.30
C ILE A 14 10.74 3.42 0.94
N MET A 15 10.57 4.22 2.00
CA MET A 15 11.29 4.04 3.27
C MET A 15 10.97 2.68 3.91
N ILE A 16 9.69 2.29 3.91
CA ILE A 16 9.24 0.99 4.44
C ILE A 16 9.81 -0.15 3.60
N ALA A 17 9.72 -0.07 2.28
CA ALA A 17 10.25 -1.09 1.37
C ALA A 17 11.76 -1.27 1.54
N TYR A 18 12.52 -0.17 1.65
CA TYR A 18 13.96 -0.22 1.92
C TYR A 18 14.28 -0.89 3.27
N THR A 19 13.56 -0.49 4.32
CA THR A 19 13.76 -1.01 5.67
C THR A 19 13.37 -2.50 5.76
N ASP A 20 12.32 -2.91 5.05
CA ASP A 20 11.88 -4.30 4.96
C ASP A 20 12.92 -5.18 4.25
N ILE A 21 13.49 -4.70 3.14
CA ILE A 21 14.58 -5.40 2.43
C ILE A 21 15.81 -5.55 3.33
N ARG A 22 16.19 -4.51 4.08
CA ARG A 22 17.43 -4.48 4.86
C ARG A 22 17.33 -5.20 6.21
N THR A 23 16.21 -5.04 6.90
CA THR A 23 16.07 -5.46 8.31
C THR A 23 14.86 -6.34 8.57
N ARG A 24 14.01 -6.62 7.56
CA ARG A 24 12.78 -7.42 7.68
C ARG A 24 11.86 -6.94 8.80
N ARG A 25 11.87 -5.63 9.08
CA ARG A 25 11.04 -5.00 10.08
C ARG A 25 10.37 -3.79 9.45
N VAL A 26 9.05 -3.72 9.59
CA VAL A 26 8.29 -2.54 9.19
C VAL A 26 8.25 -1.57 10.37
N PRO A 27 8.85 -0.37 10.25
CA PRO A 27 8.84 0.62 11.31
C PRO A 27 7.44 1.20 11.47
N ARG A 28 6.75 0.79 12.55
CA ARG A 28 5.36 1.18 12.83
C ARG A 28 5.16 2.69 12.90
N MET A 29 6.15 3.42 13.42
CA MET A 29 6.12 4.89 13.50
C MET A 29 6.10 5.54 12.10
N THR A 30 6.88 5.01 11.15
CA THR A 30 6.90 5.52 9.77
C THR A 30 5.59 5.26 9.04
N VAL A 31 4.98 4.09 9.28
CA VAL A 31 3.65 3.78 8.72
C VAL A 31 2.60 4.73 9.29
N ALA A 32 2.58 4.89 10.62
CA ALA A 32 1.64 5.77 11.30
C ALA A 32 1.80 7.23 10.84
N SER A 33 3.04 7.75 10.78
CA SER A 33 3.30 9.11 10.29
C SER A 33 2.89 9.26 8.82
N GLY A 34 3.15 8.25 7.98
CA GLY A 34 2.73 8.22 6.59
C GLY A 34 1.21 8.29 6.45
N CYS A 35 0.46 7.50 7.23
CA CYS A 35 -1.00 7.50 7.21
C CYS A 35 -1.56 8.85 7.65
N VAL A 36 -1.03 9.41 8.75
CA VAL A 36 -1.48 10.72 9.27
C VAL A 36 -1.24 11.82 8.24
N LEU A 37 -0.04 11.88 7.65
CA LEU A 37 0.28 12.87 6.63
C LEU A 37 -0.57 12.68 5.37
N GLN A 38 -0.77 11.43 4.93
CA GLN A 38 -1.58 11.12 3.75
C GLN A 38 -3.05 11.55 3.96
N VAL A 39 -3.65 11.21 5.10
CA VAL A 39 -5.01 11.65 5.44
C VAL A 39 -5.08 13.16 5.54
N ALA A 40 -4.09 13.82 6.18
CA ALA A 40 -4.06 15.28 6.27
C ALA A 40 -4.07 15.94 4.88
N CYS A 41 -3.27 15.44 3.93
CA CYS A 41 -3.29 15.93 2.56
C CYS A 41 -4.66 15.75 1.89
N VAL A 42 -5.29 14.58 2.05
CA VAL A 42 -6.63 14.31 1.50
C VAL A 42 -7.69 15.21 2.13
N VAL A 43 -7.62 15.47 3.43
CA VAL A 43 -8.53 16.39 4.14
C VAL A 43 -8.39 17.81 3.62
N VAL A 44 -7.15 18.31 3.47
CA VAL A 44 -6.90 19.65 2.89
C VAL A 44 -7.48 19.76 1.48
N TRP A 45 -7.36 18.72 0.68
CA TRP A 45 -7.97 18.67 -0.65
C TRP A 45 -9.50 18.65 -0.59
N CYS A 46 -10.10 17.86 0.30
CA CYS A 46 -11.55 17.81 0.49
C CYS A 46 -12.12 19.16 0.94
N LEU A 47 -11.41 19.89 1.82
CA LEU A 47 -11.77 21.24 2.24
C LEU A 47 -11.78 22.22 1.05
N HIS A 48 -10.80 22.11 0.16
CA HIS A 48 -10.71 22.95 -1.03
C HIS A 48 -11.80 22.61 -2.06
N SER A 49 -12.03 21.33 -2.35
CA SER A 49 -13.00 20.87 -3.35
C SER A 49 -14.44 20.79 -2.81
N ARG A 50 -14.67 21.06 -1.52
CA ARG A 50 -15.95 20.88 -0.78
C ARG A 50 -16.61 19.50 -0.96
N SER A 51 -15.82 18.49 -1.32
CA SER A 51 -16.30 17.13 -1.58
C SER A 51 -15.66 16.16 -0.60
N TRP A 52 -16.47 15.58 0.28
CA TRP A 52 -16.04 14.61 1.27
C TRP A 52 -16.03 13.17 0.75
N THR A 53 -16.58 12.94 -0.44
CA THR A 53 -16.68 11.60 -1.03
C THR A 53 -15.30 11.00 -1.26
N MET A 54 -14.32 11.81 -1.67
CA MET A 54 -12.95 11.36 -1.91
C MET A 54 -12.27 10.84 -0.63
N LEU A 55 -12.48 11.49 0.51
CA LEU A 55 -12.00 11.02 1.81
C LEU A 55 -12.65 9.68 2.17
N ALA A 56 -13.98 9.59 2.03
CA ALA A 56 -14.73 8.37 2.34
C ALA A 56 -14.29 7.18 1.49
N TRP A 57 -14.08 7.40 0.18
CA TRP A 57 -13.55 6.38 -0.73
C TRP A 57 -12.12 5.98 -0.36
N SER A 58 -11.24 6.94 -0.08
CA SER A 58 -9.84 6.66 0.27
C SER A 58 -9.73 5.83 1.54
N VAL A 59 -10.41 6.27 2.61
CA VAL A 59 -10.39 5.58 3.90
C VAL A 59 -11.12 4.25 3.82
N GLY A 60 -12.29 4.20 3.18
CA GLY A 60 -13.10 3.00 3.03
C GLY A 60 -12.38 1.90 2.25
N LEU A 61 -11.81 2.24 1.09
CA LEU A 61 -11.05 1.28 0.28
C LEU A 61 -9.76 0.85 0.97
N ALA A 62 -9.03 1.77 1.61
CA ALA A 62 -7.83 1.42 2.38
C ALA A 62 -8.13 0.46 3.53
N ALA A 63 -9.18 0.75 4.32
CA ALA A 63 -9.61 -0.10 5.42
C ALA A 63 -10.05 -1.47 4.90
N THR A 64 -10.80 -1.52 3.80
CA THR A 64 -11.23 -2.78 3.19
C THR A 64 -10.03 -3.61 2.73
N CYS A 65 -9.06 -3.01 2.03
CA CYS A 65 -7.85 -3.70 1.60
C CYS A 65 -7.03 -4.20 2.80
N ALA A 66 -6.90 -3.40 3.85
CA ALA A 66 -6.20 -3.79 5.07
C ALA A 66 -6.91 -4.94 5.79
N LEU A 67 -8.24 -4.94 5.86
CA LEU A 67 -9.02 -6.04 6.45
C LEU A 67 -8.87 -7.33 5.65
N VAL A 68 -8.89 -7.26 4.33
CA VAL A 68 -8.61 -8.43 3.47
C VAL A 68 -7.20 -8.96 3.73
N GLN A 69 -6.20 -8.07 3.78
CA GLN A 69 -4.81 -8.45 4.05
C GLN A 69 -4.64 -9.05 5.46
N LEU A 70 -5.36 -8.53 6.44
CA LEU A 70 -5.40 -9.04 7.81
C LEU A 70 -6.04 -10.43 7.85
N GLY A 71 -7.15 -10.64 7.13
CA GLY A 71 -7.79 -11.95 6.99
C GLY A 71 -6.83 -12.98 6.38
N LEU A 72 -6.10 -12.62 5.32
CA LEU A 72 -5.07 -13.48 4.74
C LEU A 72 -3.94 -13.80 5.73
N ALA A 73 -3.50 -12.82 6.52
CA ALA A 73 -2.49 -13.01 7.55
C ALA A 73 -2.97 -13.94 8.68
N MET A 74 -4.26 -13.91 9.02
CA MET A 74 -4.85 -14.81 10.01
C MET A 74 -5.03 -16.24 9.50
N ILE A 75 -5.37 -16.43 8.21
CA ILE A 75 -5.53 -17.76 7.60
C ILE A 75 -4.18 -18.47 7.47
N ARG A 76 -3.10 -17.73 7.16
CA ARG A 76 -1.74 -18.28 7.01
C ARG A 76 -0.74 -17.53 7.90
N PRO A 77 -0.76 -17.78 9.22
CA PRO A 77 0.21 -17.18 10.13
C PRO A 77 1.62 -17.68 9.80
N GLY A 78 2.49 -16.78 9.34
CA GLY A 78 3.88 -17.09 8.97
C GLY A 78 4.30 -16.60 7.59
N THR A 79 3.36 -16.41 6.66
CA THR A 79 3.67 -15.89 5.31
C THR A 79 3.49 -14.38 5.19
N LEU A 80 2.63 -13.79 6.01
CA LEU A 80 2.22 -12.39 5.91
C LEU A 80 2.27 -11.74 7.29
N GLY A 81 3.07 -10.68 7.41
CA GLY A 81 3.30 -9.99 8.68
C GLY A 81 2.26 -8.90 8.93
N PHE A 82 2.07 -8.54 10.20
CA PHE A 82 1.27 -7.36 10.56
C PHE A 82 1.82 -6.07 9.90
N GLY A 83 3.14 -6.02 9.63
CA GLY A 83 3.77 -4.94 8.88
C GLY A 83 3.18 -4.78 7.47
N ASP A 84 2.92 -5.89 6.77
CA ASP A 84 2.36 -5.87 5.42
C ASP A 84 0.93 -5.33 5.41
N VAL A 85 0.13 -5.69 6.42
CA VAL A 85 -1.24 -5.17 6.61
C VAL A 85 -1.22 -3.65 6.82
N THR A 86 -0.28 -3.15 7.62
CA THR A 86 -0.17 -1.70 7.82
C THR A 86 0.37 -0.99 6.58
N CYS A 87 1.20 -1.66 5.78
CA CYS A 87 1.69 -1.14 4.50
C CYS A 87 0.57 -1.10 3.44
N THR A 88 -0.29 -2.11 3.37
CA THR A 88 -1.47 -2.09 2.49
C THR A 88 -2.47 -1.02 2.93
N LEU A 89 -2.62 -0.75 4.22
CA LEU A 89 -3.42 0.37 4.69
C LEU A 89 -2.86 1.71 4.18
N LEU A 90 -1.56 1.94 4.35
CA LEU A 90 -0.90 3.17 3.92
C LEU A 90 -0.98 3.38 2.40
N MET A 91 -0.62 2.36 1.60
CA MET A 91 -0.71 2.45 0.15
C MET A 91 -2.17 2.51 -0.32
N GLY A 92 -3.07 1.83 0.37
CA GLY A 92 -4.51 1.85 0.09
C GLY A 92 -5.12 3.23 0.27
N LEU A 93 -4.65 4.04 1.22
CA LEU A 93 -5.08 5.44 1.36
C LEU A 93 -4.72 6.26 0.13
N ALA A 94 -3.56 5.99 -0.45
CA ALA A 94 -3.09 6.64 -1.66
C ALA A 94 -3.84 6.18 -2.91
N VAL A 95 -3.93 4.87 -3.12
CA VAL A 95 -4.57 4.28 -4.30
C VAL A 95 -6.09 4.50 -4.26
N GLY A 96 -6.71 4.41 -3.08
CA GLY A 96 -8.15 4.63 -2.87
C GLY A 96 -8.61 6.04 -3.22
N CYS A 97 -7.71 7.04 -3.18
CA CYS A 97 -8.00 8.40 -3.67
C CYS A 97 -8.36 8.44 -5.15
N ARG A 98 -7.88 7.47 -5.94
CA ARG A 98 -8.14 7.38 -7.39
C ARG A 98 -9.41 6.61 -7.72
N GLY A 99 -9.97 5.87 -6.76
CA GLY A 99 -11.19 5.10 -6.92
C GLY A 99 -10.96 3.59 -7.03
N VAL A 100 -12.06 2.87 -7.27
CA VAL A 100 -12.12 1.40 -7.19
C VAL A 100 -11.31 0.73 -8.30
N GLU A 101 -11.29 1.31 -9.50
CA GLU A 101 -10.56 0.75 -10.65
C GLU A 101 -9.06 0.67 -10.39
N THR A 102 -8.45 1.75 -9.88
CA THR A 102 -7.02 1.76 -9.53
C THR A 102 -6.73 0.77 -8.41
N VAL A 103 -7.63 0.59 -7.44
CA VAL A 103 -7.49 -0.44 -6.40
C VAL A 103 -7.53 -1.85 -7.00
N ALA A 104 -8.44 -2.12 -7.95
CA ALA A 104 -8.51 -3.42 -8.62
C ALA A 104 -7.22 -3.71 -9.41
N VAL A 105 -6.73 -2.74 -10.18
CA VAL A 105 -5.45 -2.83 -10.91
C VAL A 105 -4.28 -3.06 -9.94
N TRP A 106 -4.29 -2.36 -8.80
CA TRP A 106 -3.27 -2.52 -7.77
C TRP A 106 -3.23 -3.93 -7.19
N TRP A 107 -4.39 -4.54 -6.90
CA TRP A 107 -4.49 -5.93 -6.46
C TRP A 107 -3.98 -6.91 -7.52
N LEU A 108 -4.29 -6.68 -8.80
CA LEU A 108 -3.78 -7.50 -9.91
C LEU A 108 -2.25 -7.45 -9.99
N PHE A 109 -1.66 -6.25 -9.95
CA PHE A 109 -0.21 -6.09 -9.95
C PHE A 109 0.43 -6.68 -8.68
N MET A 110 -0.20 -6.54 -7.52
CA MET A 110 0.28 -7.11 -6.28
C MET A 110 0.34 -8.65 -6.35
N GLY A 111 -0.69 -9.27 -6.92
CA GLY A 111 -0.71 -10.71 -7.18
C GLY A 111 0.38 -11.14 -8.18
N LEU A 112 0.52 -10.42 -9.30
CA LEU A 112 1.52 -10.72 -10.32
C LEU A 112 2.95 -10.59 -9.80
N PHE A 113 3.28 -9.47 -9.16
CA PHE A 113 4.59 -9.23 -8.57
C PHE A 113 4.87 -10.19 -7.41
N GLY A 114 3.85 -10.53 -6.62
CA GLY A 114 3.94 -11.55 -5.58
C GLY A 114 4.33 -12.92 -6.14
N LEU A 115 3.70 -13.36 -7.25
CA LEU A 115 4.03 -14.62 -7.93
C LEU A 115 5.46 -14.62 -8.50
N ILE A 116 5.88 -13.53 -9.13
CA ILE A 116 7.25 -13.38 -9.65
C ILE A 116 8.26 -13.50 -8.51
N MET A 117 8.01 -12.79 -7.41
CA MET A 117 8.92 -12.78 -6.27
C MET A 117 8.98 -14.12 -5.55
N LEU A 118 7.86 -14.85 -5.49
CA LEU A 118 7.80 -16.21 -4.96
C LEU A 118 8.62 -17.18 -5.83
N ARG A 119 8.56 -17.07 -7.16
CA ARG A 119 9.42 -17.86 -8.08
C ARG A 119 10.90 -17.57 -7.86
N ILE A 120 11.28 -16.29 -7.76
CA ILE A 120 12.67 -15.88 -7.53
C ILE A 120 13.19 -16.42 -6.19
N GLN A 121 12.38 -16.37 -5.14
CA GLN A 121 12.81 -16.84 -3.82
C GLN A 121 12.87 -18.35 -3.70
N ARG A 122 11.98 -19.07 -4.38
CA ARG A 122 12.04 -20.54 -4.49
C ARG A 122 13.34 -20.99 -5.15
N GLY A 123 13.84 -20.24 -6.14
CA GLY A 123 15.16 -20.46 -6.73
C GLY A 123 16.35 -20.09 -5.84
N ARG A 124 16.12 -19.32 -4.76
CA ARG A 124 17.16 -18.85 -3.81
C ARG A 124 17.14 -19.59 -2.47
N GLY A 125 16.25 -20.56 -2.26
CA GLY A 125 16.16 -21.34 -1.02
C GLY A 125 15.84 -20.51 0.23
N ARG A 126 15.11 -19.39 0.08
CA ARG A 126 14.74 -18.50 1.19
C ARG A 126 13.28 -18.70 1.58
N ASP A 127 13.03 -18.95 2.86
CA ASP A 127 11.68 -19.29 3.38
C ASP A 127 10.78 -18.09 3.70
N SER A 128 11.29 -16.85 3.63
CA SER A 128 10.54 -15.67 4.04
C SER A 128 10.68 -14.53 3.04
N ILE A 129 9.52 -14.13 2.50
CA ILE A 129 9.34 -13.17 1.42
C ILE A 129 9.06 -11.78 2.01
N PRO A 130 9.91 -10.77 1.76
CA PRO A 130 9.56 -9.38 2.06
C PRO A 130 8.44 -8.94 1.10
N PHE A 131 7.21 -8.80 1.62
CA PHE A 131 6.02 -8.54 0.80
C PHE A 131 5.73 -7.03 0.68
N ALA A 132 6.20 -6.20 1.62
CA ALA A 132 6.07 -4.75 1.55
C ALA A 132 6.61 -4.10 0.26
N PRO A 133 7.76 -4.51 -0.31
CA PRO A 133 8.23 -3.99 -1.61
C PRO A 133 7.27 -4.31 -2.76
N VAL A 134 6.61 -5.47 -2.73
CA VAL A 134 5.61 -5.87 -3.73
C VAL A 134 4.42 -4.92 -3.66
N ILE A 135 3.92 -4.67 -2.44
CA ILE A 135 2.78 -3.78 -2.17
C ILE A 135 3.06 -2.37 -2.70
N VAL A 136 4.25 -1.84 -2.44
CA VAL A 136 4.66 -0.49 -2.83
C VAL A 136 4.87 -0.41 -4.34
N ALA A 137 5.60 -1.36 -4.93
CA ALA A 137 5.86 -1.39 -6.38
C ALA A 137 4.57 -1.51 -7.19
N SER A 138 3.64 -2.37 -6.76
CA SER A 138 2.34 -2.48 -7.42
C SER A 138 1.51 -1.20 -7.28
N ALA A 139 1.61 -0.48 -6.16
CA ALA A 139 0.88 0.78 -5.97
C ALA A 139 1.38 1.85 -6.95
N PHE A 140 2.70 1.97 -7.12
CA PHE A 140 3.28 2.87 -8.13
C PHE A 140 2.84 2.50 -9.54
N ALA A 141 2.87 1.21 -9.89
CA ALA A 141 2.46 0.73 -11.21
C ALA A 141 0.97 1.03 -11.48
N ALA A 142 0.09 0.79 -10.51
CA ALA A 142 -1.34 1.05 -10.66
C ALA A 142 -1.65 2.54 -10.79
N VAL A 143 -1.01 3.39 -9.96
CA VAL A 143 -1.19 4.85 -10.04
C VAL A 143 -0.63 5.41 -11.34
N ALA A 144 0.49 4.87 -11.84
CA ALA A 144 1.06 5.25 -13.14
C ALA A 144 0.17 4.81 -14.31
N LEU A 145 -0.47 3.63 -14.24
CA LEU A 145 -1.39 3.19 -15.28
C LEU A 145 -2.66 4.03 -15.29
N SER A 146 -3.24 4.33 -14.12
CA SER A 146 -4.40 5.23 -14.00
C SER A 146 -4.05 6.72 -14.21
N ALA A 147 -2.83 7.04 -14.61
CA ALA A 147 -2.38 8.38 -14.97
C ALA A 147 -2.37 8.63 -16.48
N ILE A 148 -2.48 7.57 -17.29
CA ILE A 148 -2.52 7.58 -18.76
C ILE A 148 -3.98 7.72 -19.21
#